data_AF-A0A2S0LBX3-F1
#
_entry.id   AF-A0A2S0LBX3-F1
#
_cell.length_a   1.000
_cell.length_b   1.000
_cell.length_c   1.000
_cell.angle_alpha   90.00
_cell.angle_beta   90.00
_cell.angle_gamma   90.00
#
_symmetry.space_group_name_H-M   'P 1'
#
loop_
_entity.id
_entity.type
_entity.pdbx_description
1 polymer ?
#
loop_
_entity_poly.entity_id
_entity_poly.type
_entity_poly.pdbx_seq_one_letter_code
_entity_poly.pdbx_strand_id
1 'polypeptide(L)'
;MASKEYYRNQIADKRAKIVSLRADIQKTKDEKKSRMDYLSRTIKSSSSQSSKENYRKMKIAEGAKFEGKIDALKNKIETINKEIDSLKKSLDKAK
;
A
#
# COMPACT_ATOMS: atom_id res chain seq x y z
N MET A 1 12.71 -29.00 17.69
CA MET A 1 12.96 -27.54 17.79
C MET A 1 13.36 -27.07 16.40
N ALA A 2 12.75 -26.02 15.85
CA ALA A 2 13.21 -25.45 14.58
C ALA A 2 14.59 -24.79 14.78
N SER A 3 15.49 -24.90 13.79
CA SER A 3 16.83 -24.34 13.89
C SER A 3 16.79 -22.80 13.91
N LYS A 4 17.82 -22.18 14.49
CA LYS A 4 17.99 -20.71 14.44
C LYS A 4 17.97 -20.20 13.00
N GLU A 5 18.53 -20.96 12.08
CA GLU A 5 18.58 -20.63 10.65
C GLU A 5 17.20 -20.56 10.01
N TYR A 6 16.29 -21.48 10.36
CA TYR A 6 14.90 -21.44 9.89
C TYR A 6 14.21 -20.11 10.23
N TYR A 7 14.34 -19.63 11.47
CA TYR A 7 13.74 -18.35 11.87
C TYR A 7 14.39 -17.14 11.18
N ARG A 8 15.72 -17.17 10.99
CA ARG A 8 16.44 -16.11 10.26
C ARG A 8 15.95 -15.99 8.82
N ASN A 9 15.78 -17.12 8.14
CA ASN A 9 15.30 -17.16 6.75
C ASN A 9 13.87 -16.59 6.66
N GLN A 10 12.96 -17.01 7.55
CA GLN A 10 11.61 -16.45 7.57
C GLN A 10 11.57 -14.94 7.84
N ILE A 11 12.42 -14.43 8.74
CA ILE A 11 12.51 -13.00 9.01
C ILE A 11 13.02 -12.26 7.76
N ALA A 12 14.01 -12.81 7.06
CA ALA A 12 14.54 -12.23 5.83
C ALA A 12 13.45 -12.16 4.73
N ASP A 13 12.71 -13.25 4.51
CA ASP A 13 11.63 -13.30 3.52
C ASP A 13 10.54 -12.27 3.82
N LYS A 14 10.13 -12.16 5.10
CA LYS A 14 9.14 -11.17 5.52
C LYS A 14 9.64 -9.74 5.34
N ARG A 15 10.92 -9.47 5.58
CA ARG A 15 11.53 -8.16 5.31
C ARG A 15 11.53 -7.83 3.82
N ALA A 16 11.86 -8.79 2.96
CA ALA A 16 11.79 -8.62 1.51
C ALA A 16 10.35 -8.31 1.05
N LYS A 17 9.35 -8.99 1.65
CA LYS A 17 7.93 -8.69 1.40
C LYS A 17 7.54 -7.27 1.82
N ILE A 18 8.04 -6.77 2.95
CA ILE A 18 7.81 -5.38 3.37
C ILE A 18 8.38 -4.39 2.35
N VAL A 19 9.58 -4.65 1.81
CA VAL A 19 10.18 -3.80 0.77
C VAL A 19 9.29 -3.75 -0.46
N SER A 20 8.78 -4.89 -0.90
CA SER A 20 7.85 -4.99 -2.04
C SER A 20 6.55 -4.21 -1.78
N LEU A 21 5.95 -4.36 -0.60
CA LEU A 21 4.74 -3.61 -0.23
C LEU A 21 4.96 -2.10 -0.17
N ARG A 22 6.16 -1.64 0.24
CA ARG A 22 6.51 -0.22 0.20
C ARG A 22 6.62 0.30 -1.23
N ALA A 23 7.16 -0.50 -2.14
CA ALA A 23 7.18 -0.16 -3.56
C ALA A 23 5.75 -0.07 -4.13
N ASP A 24 4.86 -0.99 -3.75
CA ASP A 24 3.44 -0.95 -4.15
C ASP A 24 2.71 0.29 -3.63
N ILE A 25 3.02 0.74 -2.40
CA ILE A 25 2.49 2.01 -1.86
C ILE A 25 2.95 3.17 -2.73
N GLN A 26 4.22 3.22 -3.09
CA GLN A 26 4.75 4.31 -3.92
C GLN A 26 4.08 4.31 -5.30
N LYS A 27 3.99 3.15 -5.95
CA LYS A 27 3.27 2.99 -7.22
C LYS A 27 1.81 3.46 -7.11
N THR A 28 1.11 3.08 -6.04
CA THR A 28 -0.29 3.50 -5.81
C THR A 28 -0.42 5.01 -5.64
N LYS A 29 0.55 5.67 -5.00
CA LYS A 29 0.60 7.14 -4.88
C LYS A 29 0.81 7.81 -6.23
N ASP A 30 1.68 7.27 -7.06
CA ASP A 30 1.98 7.81 -8.39
C ASP A 30 0.78 7.63 -9.35
N GLU A 31 0.11 6.48 -9.29
CA GLU A 31 -1.16 6.24 -9.98
C GLU A 31 -2.25 7.21 -9.53
N LYS A 32 -2.40 7.40 -8.21
CA LYS A 32 -3.34 8.38 -7.64
C LYS A 32 -3.06 9.78 -8.19
N LYS A 33 -1.81 10.24 -8.12
CA LYS A 33 -1.41 11.56 -8.61
C LYS A 33 -1.78 11.74 -10.08
N SER A 34 -1.36 10.80 -10.92
CA SER A 34 -1.63 10.81 -12.36
C SER A 34 -3.12 10.85 -12.67
N ARG A 35 -3.92 10.06 -11.94
CA ARG A 35 -5.38 10.02 -12.12
C ARG A 35 -6.07 11.30 -11.65
N MET A 36 -5.66 11.86 -10.52
CA MET A 36 -6.20 13.13 -10.00
C MET A 36 -5.86 14.30 -10.94
N ASP A 37 -4.68 14.29 -11.53
CA ASP A 37 -4.26 15.27 -12.53
C ASP A 37 -5.09 15.15 -13.81
N TYR A 38 -5.28 13.93 -14.32
CA TYR A 38 -6.15 13.65 -15.47
C TYR A 38 -7.57 14.19 -15.24
N LEU A 39 -8.20 13.85 -14.11
CA LEU A 39 -9.56 14.31 -13.81
C LEU A 39 -9.61 15.83 -13.66
N SER A 40 -8.59 16.44 -13.07
CA SER A 40 -8.52 17.91 -12.94
C SER A 40 -8.40 18.62 -14.29
N ARG A 41 -7.60 18.08 -15.21
CA ARG A 41 -7.49 18.59 -16.59
C ARG A 41 -8.82 18.42 -17.34
N THR A 42 -9.44 17.25 -17.21
CA THR A 42 -10.72 16.93 -17.86
C THR A 42 -11.86 17.84 -17.39
N ILE A 43 -11.92 18.14 -16.08
CA ILE A 43 -12.88 19.11 -15.53
C ILE A 43 -12.67 20.50 -16.15
N LYS A 44 -11.41 20.93 -16.30
CA LYS A 44 -11.09 22.25 -16.87
C LYS A 44 -11.45 22.34 -18.36
N SER A 45 -11.19 21.29 -19.13
CA SER A 45 -11.41 21.27 -20.58
C SER A 45 -12.85 20.93 -21.01
N SER A 46 -13.64 20.32 -20.14
CA SER A 46 -15.04 20.00 -20.43
C SER A 46 -15.86 21.27 -20.67
N SER A 47 -16.69 21.30 -21.71
CA SER A 47 -17.62 22.41 -21.99
C SER A 47 -18.94 22.25 -21.21
N SER A 48 -19.41 21.02 -21.02
CA SER A 48 -20.66 20.73 -20.31
C SER A 48 -20.50 20.79 -18.80
N GLN A 49 -21.42 21.50 -18.13
CA GLN A 49 -21.47 21.60 -16.67
C GLN A 49 -21.83 20.26 -16.01
N SER A 50 -22.71 19.46 -16.62
CA SER A 50 -23.07 18.14 -16.08
C SER A 50 -21.89 17.19 -16.13
N SER A 51 -21.09 17.22 -17.20
CA SER A 51 -19.86 16.44 -17.32
C SER A 51 -18.83 16.88 -16.27
N LYS A 52 -18.63 18.19 -16.05
CA LYS A 52 -17.74 18.69 -14.99
C LYS A 52 -18.13 18.15 -13.62
N GLU A 53 -19.42 18.17 -13.32
CA GLU A 53 -19.93 17.69 -12.04
C GLU A 53 -19.69 16.19 -11.86
N ASN A 54 -19.94 15.39 -12.90
CA ASN A 54 -19.64 13.96 -12.88
C ASN A 54 -18.14 13.70 -12.65
N TYR A 55 -17.25 14.42 -13.32
CA TYR A 55 -15.81 14.27 -13.11
C TYR A 55 -15.36 14.70 -11.71
N ARG A 56 -15.98 15.72 -11.09
CA ARG A 56 -15.72 16.08 -9.69
C ARG A 56 -16.09 14.94 -8.75
N LYS A 57 -17.28 14.36 -8.92
CA LYS A 57 -17.73 13.19 -8.14
C LYS A 57 -16.78 12.01 -8.30
N MET A 58 -16.38 11.71 -9.54
CA MET A 58 -15.38 10.66 -9.82
C MET A 58 -14.04 10.95 -9.13
N LYS A 59 -13.56 12.19 -9.17
CA LYS A 59 -12.30 12.57 -8.53
C LYS A 59 -12.32 12.33 -7.02
N ILE A 60 -13.43 12.65 -6.36
CA ILE A 60 -13.61 12.40 -4.93
C ILE A 60 -13.65 10.89 -4.65
N ALA A 61 -14.50 10.15 -5.37
CA ALA A 61 -14.68 8.71 -5.15
C ALA A 61 -13.40 7.92 -5.41
N GLU A 62 -12.72 8.20 -6.53
CA GLU A 62 -11.45 7.53 -6.85
C GLU A 62 -10.33 7.96 -5.90
N GLY A 63 -10.28 9.23 -5.50
CA GLY A 63 -9.34 9.72 -4.49
C GLY A 63 -9.44 8.92 -3.19
N ALA A 64 -10.66 8.73 -2.68
CA ALA A 64 -10.93 7.92 -1.50
C ALA A 64 -10.55 6.44 -1.71
N LYS A 65 -10.81 5.88 -2.90
CA LYS A 65 -10.41 4.50 -3.24
C LYS A 65 -8.89 4.31 -3.20
N PHE A 66 -8.11 5.27 -3.70
CA PHE A 66 -6.65 5.21 -3.64
C PHE A 66 -6.14 5.29 -2.20
N GLU A 67 -6.71 6.15 -1.36
CA GLU A 67 -6.36 6.20 0.07
C GLU A 67 -6.65 4.87 0.76
N GLY A 68 -7.83 4.28 0.55
CA GLY A 68 -8.16 2.98 1.11
C GLY A 68 -7.20 1.86 0.69
N LYS A 69 -6.71 1.88 -0.56
CA LYS A 69 -5.67 0.94 -1.02
C LYS A 69 -4.34 1.15 -0.30
N ILE A 70 -3.90 2.41 -0.15
CA ILE A 70 -2.67 2.75 0.55
C ILE A 70 -2.74 2.28 2.01
N ASP A 71 -3.85 2.51 2.68
CA ASP A 71 -4.03 2.11 4.07
C ASP A 71 -4.09 0.58 4.24
N ALA A 72 -4.74 -0.12 3.31
CA ALA A 72 -4.69 -1.58 3.28
C ALA A 72 -3.25 -2.13 3.14
N LEU A 73 -2.41 -1.50 2.32
CA LEU A 73 -1.00 -1.88 2.19
C LEU A 73 -0.19 -1.58 3.46
N LYS A 74 -0.42 -0.42 4.10
CA LYS A 74 0.21 -0.09 5.39
C LYS A 74 -0.18 -1.11 6.48
N ASN A 75 -1.45 -1.48 6.57
CA ASN A 75 -1.93 -2.47 7.53
C ASN A 75 -1.27 -3.83 7.31
N LYS A 76 -1.10 -4.26 6.04
CA LYS A 76 -0.33 -5.48 5.73
C LYS A 76 1.11 -5.42 6.21
N ILE A 77 1.79 -4.27 6.06
CA ILE A 77 3.15 -4.08 6.58
C ILE A 77 3.16 -4.20 8.11
N GLU A 78 2.18 -3.60 8.79
CA GLU A 78 2.08 -3.68 10.25
C GLU A 78 1.88 -5.12 10.73
N THR A 79 0.99 -5.88 10.09
CA THR A 79 0.81 -7.32 10.38
C THR A 79 2.12 -8.09 10.22
N ILE A 80 2.84 -7.89 9.12
CA ILE A 80 4.13 -8.58 8.88
C ILE A 80 5.17 -8.17 9.92
N ASN A 81 5.20 -6.92 10.37
CA ASN A 81 6.09 -6.50 11.46
C ASN A 81 5.80 -7.25 12.76
N LYS A 82 4.52 -7.40 13.14
CA LYS A 82 4.11 -8.18 14.32
C LYS A 82 4.53 -9.65 14.21
N GLU A 83 4.43 -10.24 13.01
CA GLU A 83 4.92 -11.59 12.73
C GLU A 83 6.44 -11.70 12.88
N ILE A 84 7.20 -10.73 12.36
CA ILE A 84 8.65 -10.67 12.52
C ILE A 84 9.03 -10.62 13.99
N ASP A 85 8.35 -9.81 14.80
CA ASP A 85 8.67 -9.69 16.23
C ASP A 85 8.35 -10.99 16.99
N SER A 86 7.31 -11.71 16.58
CA SER A 86 7.02 -13.05 17.10
C SER A 86 8.11 -14.04 16.72
N LEU A 87 8.59 -14.01 15.47
CA LEU A 87 9.68 -14.87 15.00
C LEU A 87 11.01 -14.57 15.72
N LYS A 88 11.34 -13.31 16.00
CA LYS A 88 12.53 -12.94 16.78
C LYS A 88 12.47 -13.54 18.18
N LYS A 89 11.33 -13.43 18.87
CA LYS A 89 11.14 -14.06 20.21
C LYS A 89 11.34 -15.57 20.17
N SER A 90 10.91 -16.24 19.10
CA SER A 90 11.14 -17.67 18.92
C SER A 90 12.59 -18.01 18.59
N LEU A 91 13.28 -17.16 17.81
CA LEU A 91 14.69 -17.29 17.51
C LEU A 91 15.55 -17.19 18.78
N ASP A 92 15.24 -16.24 19.68
CA ASP A 92 15.95 -16.07 20.95
C ASP A 92 15.78 -17.28 21.88
N LYS A 93 14.65 -17.98 21.78
CA LYS A 93 14.34 -19.19 22.55
C LYS A 93 14.88 -20.48 21.91
N ALA A 94 15.26 -20.44 20.64
CA ALA A 94 15.84 -21.60 19.97
C ALA A 94 17.22 -21.90 20.57
N LYS A 95 17.47 -23.15 20.93
CA LYS A 95 18.78 -23.62 21.40
C LYS A 95 19.70 -23.82 20.20
#